data_AF-A0A961W4L8-F1
#
_entry.id   AF-A0A961W4L8-F1
#
_cell.length_a   1.000
_cell.length_b   1.000
_cell.length_c   1.000
_cell.angle_alpha   90.00
_cell.angle_beta   90.00
_cell.angle_gamma   90.00
#
_symmetry.space_group_name_H-M   'P 1'
#
loop_
_entity.id
_entity.type
_entity.pdbx_description
1 polymer ?
#
loop_
_entity_poly.entity_id
_entity_poly.type
_entity_poly.pdbx_seq_one_letter_code
_entity_poly.pdbx_strand_id
1 'polypeptide(L)'
;MSVLLLAAVVLVCLLQRLSMVWRVRFSFDSWGHLYFLTAVKRQKTGPFAPIHADVAEGGPFHYPLLTHWLLSFLPQAVLGRWIKAVNPVFEALGLAASMALARAAGLDGLVVAAAGLAYVFTPMMFSKVAIGSTSHFTTRLYSELSAGLLLLLAFLPLPLSGAVLVLPMAVLVAYIVLSSKFGLQMVLLVVLPAALLAWKPALIAGLVLGFAGAVAVSQGGILKTWREQGRHLLWYLGETRKGKMPIADRNGLAPFRKAFAAPSLKEKIVHFGFALAGRNSFSGLVLKFPVAIAAALLVWSGAASGPVADNGVFALLGVAFFVYGVVNTTVFIILGEAERYLNHFAFLIVLVFTEWAFAGGGLIWFWLAL
;
A
#
# COMPACT_ATOMS: atom_id res chain seq x y z
N MET A 1 3.92 17.55 -25.98
CA MET A 1 2.55 17.19 -25.55
C MET A 1 2.52 16.30 -24.30
N SER A 2 3.40 15.29 -24.17
CA SER A 2 3.38 14.35 -23.04
C SER A 2 3.61 14.98 -21.65
N VAL A 3 4.59 15.88 -21.48
CA VAL A 3 4.93 16.40 -20.13
C VAL A 3 3.79 17.22 -19.49
N LEU A 4 3.14 18.10 -20.25
CA LEU A 4 2.02 18.90 -19.73
C LEU A 4 0.82 18.01 -19.34
N LEU A 5 0.55 16.97 -20.12
CA LEU A 5 -0.50 16.01 -19.81
C LEU A 5 -0.20 15.27 -18.49
N LEU A 6 1.03 14.77 -18.32
CA LEU A 6 1.44 14.09 -17.08
C LEU A 6 1.39 15.03 -15.87
N ALA A 7 1.83 16.28 -16.03
CA ALA A 7 1.74 17.30 -14.99
C ALA A 7 0.28 17.61 -14.60
N ALA A 8 -0.63 17.66 -15.59
CA ALA A 8 -2.06 17.84 -15.34
C ALA A 8 -2.64 16.68 -14.51
N VAL A 9 -2.27 15.43 -14.80
CA VAL A 9 -2.72 14.26 -14.01
C VAL A 9 -2.22 14.33 -12.56
N VAL A 10 -0.96 14.73 -12.34
CA VAL A 10 -0.40 14.93 -10.98
C VAL A 10 -1.15 16.05 -10.26
N LEU A 11 -1.47 17.16 -10.94
CA LEU A 11 -2.26 18.24 -10.37
C LEU A 11 -3.68 17.77 -10.02
N VAL A 12 -4.32 16.98 -10.88
CA VAL A 12 -5.64 16.38 -10.61
C VAL A 12 -5.58 15.49 -9.37
N CYS A 13 -4.54 14.65 -9.23
CA CYS A 13 -4.31 13.86 -8.02
C CYS A 13 -4.26 14.75 -6.77
N LEU A 14 -3.40 15.77 -6.78
CA LEU A 14 -3.23 16.67 -5.65
C LEU A 14 -4.53 17.38 -5.27
N LEU A 15 -5.21 18.00 -6.24
CA LEU A 15 -6.44 18.75 -6.01
C LEU A 15 -7.57 17.85 -5.50
N GLN A 16 -7.72 16.67 -6.10
CA GLN A 16 -8.72 15.69 -5.69
C GLN A 16 -8.47 15.28 -4.24
N ARG A 17 -7.24 14.89 -3.88
CA ARG A 17 -6.90 14.40 -2.54
C ARG A 17 -7.01 15.51 -1.48
N LEU A 18 -6.56 16.72 -1.81
CA LEU A 18 -6.73 17.90 -0.94
C LEU A 18 -8.21 18.19 -0.66
N SER A 19 -9.07 18.13 -1.68
CA SER A 19 -10.50 18.36 -1.51
C SER A 19 -11.16 17.34 -0.56
N MET A 20 -10.65 16.11 -0.55
CA MET A 20 -11.13 15.04 0.33
C MET A 20 -10.70 15.24 1.77
N VAL A 21 -9.40 15.46 2.03
CA VAL A 21 -8.87 15.49 3.39
C VAL A 21 -9.40 16.66 4.21
N TRP A 22 -9.75 17.79 3.58
CA TRP A 22 -10.26 18.95 4.32
C TRP A 22 -11.60 18.72 4.99
N ARG A 23 -12.40 17.80 4.47
CA ARG A 23 -13.71 17.43 5.04
C ARG A 23 -13.62 16.26 6.02
N VAL A 24 -12.46 15.62 6.16
CA VAL A 24 -12.29 14.41 6.97
C VAL A 24 -11.85 14.76 8.38
N ARG A 25 -12.54 14.18 9.37
CA ARG A 25 -12.12 14.20 10.78
C ARG A 25 -11.02 13.16 11.00
N PHE A 26 -10.07 13.48 11.88
CA PHE A 26 -9.02 12.53 12.24
C PHE A 26 -9.61 11.29 12.88
N SER A 27 -9.19 10.13 12.37
CA SER A 27 -9.48 8.83 12.96
C SER A 27 -8.54 8.59 14.14
N PHE A 28 -8.85 7.55 14.93
CA PHE A 28 -7.99 7.08 16.00
C PHE A 28 -6.55 6.80 15.50
N ASP A 29 -6.42 6.17 14.33
CA ASP A 29 -5.11 5.89 13.70
C ASP A 29 -4.33 7.18 13.37
N SER A 30 -5.01 8.20 12.83
CA SER A 30 -4.37 9.50 12.56
C SER A 30 -3.90 10.19 13.83
N TRP A 31 -4.69 10.15 14.90
CA TRP A 31 -4.27 10.68 16.19
C TRP A 31 -3.09 9.91 16.78
N GLY A 32 -3.08 8.59 16.66
CA GLY A 32 -1.95 7.75 17.09
C GLY A 32 -0.65 8.10 16.37
N HIS A 33 -0.69 8.27 15.05
CA HIS A 33 0.49 8.67 14.29
C HIS A 33 0.93 10.11 14.57
N LEU A 34 0.00 11.05 14.76
CA LEU A 34 0.32 12.42 15.16
C LEU A 34 0.94 12.45 16.57
N TYR A 35 0.45 11.60 17.47
CA TYR A 35 1.01 11.42 18.80
C TYR A 35 2.46 10.94 18.73
N PHE A 36 2.75 9.87 17.96
CA PHE A 36 4.12 9.38 17.78
C PHE A 36 5.05 10.44 17.18
N LEU A 37 4.57 11.16 16.17
CA LEU A 37 5.28 12.28 15.55
C LEU A 37 5.64 13.37 16.57
N THR A 38 4.67 13.76 17.39
CA THR A 38 4.85 14.79 18.43
C THR A 38 5.77 14.30 19.55
N ALA A 39 5.66 13.03 19.94
CA ALA A 39 6.51 12.40 20.94
C ALA A 39 7.97 12.37 20.46
N VAL A 40 8.24 11.94 19.21
CA VAL A 40 9.57 11.97 18.61
C VAL A 40 10.16 13.39 18.63
N LYS A 41 9.37 14.38 18.21
CA LYS A 41 9.80 15.79 18.20
C LYS A 41 10.09 16.33 19.61
N ARG A 42 9.20 16.07 20.58
CA ARG A 42 9.31 16.55 21.96
C ARG A 42 10.47 15.91 22.70
N GLN A 43 10.63 14.60 22.56
CA GLN A 43 11.67 13.81 23.23
C GLN A 43 13.02 13.91 22.51
N LYS A 44 13.06 14.55 21.32
CA LYS A 44 14.26 14.66 20.46
C LYS A 44 14.90 13.29 20.19
N THR A 45 14.07 12.26 20.05
CA THR A 45 14.54 10.90 19.82
C THR A 45 14.84 10.68 18.34
N GLY A 46 15.86 9.86 18.06
CA GLY A 46 16.15 9.39 16.70
C GLY A 46 15.13 8.36 16.22
N PRO A 47 15.15 7.99 14.93
CA PRO A 47 14.18 7.08 14.31
C PRO A 47 14.27 5.62 14.82
N PHE A 48 15.32 5.30 15.59
CA PHE A 48 15.60 3.96 16.11
C PHE A 48 15.57 3.89 17.64
N ALA A 49 15.43 5.04 18.31
CA ALA A 49 15.29 5.10 19.76
C ALA A 49 13.82 4.89 20.14
N PRO A 50 13.53 4.23 21.28
CA PRO A 50 12.16 4.12 21.76
C PRO A 50 11.59 5.49 22.12
N ILE A 51 10.28 5.61 22.03
CA ILE A 51 9.54 6.74 22.63
C ILE A 51 8.89 6.30 23.93
N HIS A 52 8.81 7.20 24.90
CA HIS A 52 8.06 6.96 26.12
C HIS A 52 6.63 7.46 25.95
N ALA A 53 5.65 6.61 26.21
CA ALA A 53 4.25 7.00 26.12
C ALA A 53 3.83 7.76 27.39
N ASP A 54 3.03 8.83 27.26
CA ASP A 54 2.46 9.58 28.39
C ASP A 54 1.26 8.83 29.00
N VAL A 55 1.48 7.57 29.36
CA VAL A 55 0.48 6.70 30.00
C VAL A 55 1.07 6.23 31.32
N ALA A 56 0.25 6.17 32.37
CA ALA A 56 0.68 5.62 33.65
C ALA A 56 1.24 4.20 33.44
N GLU A 57 2.42 3.93 34.00
CA GLU A 57 3.16 2.67 33.81
C GLU A 57 3.61 2.39 32.36
N GLY A 58 3.58 3.40 31.48
CA GLY A 58 4.04 3.31 30.10
C GLY A 58 5.55 3.07 30.02
N GLY A 59 5.93 1.91 29.50
CA GLY A 59 7.33 1.57 29.21
C GLY A 59 7.85 2.19 27.89
N PRO A 60 9.14 1.94 27.57
CA PRO A 60 9.70 2.30 26.26
C PRO A 60 8.97 1.55 25.15
N PHE A 61 8.52 2.29 24.13
CA PHE A 61 7.81 1.73 22.97
C PHE A 61 8.74 1.68 21.75
N HIS A 62 9.09 0.48 21.30
CA HIS A 62 9.87 0.27 20.08
C HIS A 62 8.97 0.15 18.85
N TYR A 63 9.12 1.09 17.92
CA TYR A 63 8.33 1.17 16.70
C TYR A 63 9.21 1.62 15.52
N PRO A 64 8.90 1.24 14.27
CA PRO A 64 9.57 1.79 13.09
C PRO A 64 9.21 3.27 12.92
N LEU A 65 10.00 4.15 13.53
CA LEU A 65 9.70 5.58 13.65
C LEU A 65 10.35 6.42 12.54
N LEU A 66 10.95 5.84 11.49
CA LEU A 66 11.67 6.62 10.48
C LEU A 66 10.80 7.69 9.83
N THR A 67 9.60 7.35 9.39
CA THR A 67 8.67 8.34 8.82
C THR A 67 8.25 9.39 9.83
N HIS A 68 7.96 9.00 11.08
CA HIS A 68 7.63 9.94 12.16
C HIS A 68 8.78 10.90 12.42
N TRP A 69 10.01 10.41 12.44
CA TRP A 69 11.21 11.21 12.62
C TRP A 69 11.44 12.19 11.47
N LEU A 70 11.32 11.75 10.22
CA LEU A 70 11.42 12.65 9.06
C LEU A 70 10.37 13.76 9.09
N LEU A 71 9.12 13.41 9.41
CA LEU A 71 8.05 14.41 9.53
C LEU A 71 8.22 15.31 10.76
N SER A 72 8.98 14.89 11.77
CA SER A 72 9.18 15.67 13.00
C SER A 72 9.98 16.96 12.76
N PHE A 73 10.72 17.03 11.65
CA PHE A 73 11.40 18.24 11.21
C PHE A 73 10.46 19.34 10.72
N LEU A 74 9.20 19.01 10.41
CA LEU A 74 8.22 20.03 9.98
C LEU A 74 7.92 21.03 11.12
N PRO A 75 7.73 22.33 10.81
CA PRO A 75 7.36 23.33 11.80
C PRO A 75 6.06 22.97 12.54
N GLN A 76 5.94 23.36 13.81
CA GLN A 76 4.73 23.07 14.61
C GLN A 76 3.44 23.63 13.96
N ALA A 77 3.54 24.78 13.28
CA ALA A 77 2.43 25.34 12.52
C ALA A 77 1.92 24.40 11.41
N VAL A 78 2.83 23.66 10.77
CA VAL A 78 2.47 22.65 9.75
C VAL A 78 1.84 21.43 10.43
N LEU A 79 2.43 20.94 11.52
CA LEU A 79 1.91 19.78 12.25
C LEU A 79 0.51 20.01 12.85
N GLY A 80 0.22 21.23 13.30
CA GLY A 80 -1.09 21.58 13.85
C GLY A 80 -2.17 21.83 12.78
N ARG A 81 -1.85 22.60 11.74
CA ARG A 81 -2.85 23.09 10.77
C ARG A 81 -2.88 22.32 9.45
N TRP A 82 -1.72 21.88 8.97
CA TRP A 82 -1.54 21.40 7.59
C TRP A 82 -1.18 19.91 7.49
N ILE A 83 -1.10 19.20 8.61
CA ILE A 83 -0.72 17.77 8.65
C ILE A 83 -1.60 16.89 7.75
N LYS A 84 -2.87 17.27 7.55
CA LYS A 84 -3.82 16.62 6.63
C LYS A 84 -3.40 16.70 5.16
N ALA A 85 -2.71 17.77 4.77
CA ALA A 85 -2.27 17.99 3.40
C ALA A 85 -0.98 17.22 3.07
N VAL A 86 -0.24 16.76 4.08
CA VAL A 86 1.05 16.10 3.89
C VAL A 86 0.89 14.82 3.06
N ASN A 87 -0.05 13.93 3.43
CA ASN A 87 -0.29 12.69 2.68
C ASN A 87 -0.71 12.93 1.21
N PRO A 88 -1.69 13.80 0.89
CA PRO A 88 -2.01 14.20 -0.48
C PRO A 88 -0.80 14.69 -1.30
N VAL A 89 0.06 15.52 -0.70
CA VAL A 89 1.27 16.01 -1.37
C VAL A 89 2.22 14.86 -1.67
N PHE A 90 2.47 13.98 -0.70
CA PHE A 90 3.33 12.81 -0.90
C PHE A 90 2.77 11.83 -1.94
N GLU A 91 1.45 11.61 -1.98
CA GLU A 91 0.82 10.78 -3.02
C GLU A 91 1.01 11.38 -4.42
N ALA A 92 0.80 12.69 -4.58
CA ALA A 92 1.01 13.36 -5.86
C ALA A 92 2.47 13.27 -6.32
N LEU A 93 3.43 13.42 -5.39
CA LEU A 93 4.85 13.24 -5.68
C LEU A 93 5.18 11.78 -6.03
N GLY A 94 4.62 10.82 -5.29
CA GLY A 94 4.79 9.39 -5.57
C GLY A 94 4.22 8.99 -6.93
N LEU A 95 3.06 9.54 -7.30
CA LEU A 95 2.46 9.37 -8.62
C LEU A 95 3.33 9.98 -9.71
N ALA A 96 3.84 11.20 -9.51
CA ALA A 96 4.74 11.85 -10.46
C ALA A 96 6.01 11.00 -10.71
N ALA A 97 6.62 10.49 -9.64
CA ALA A 97 7.77 9.59 -9.74
C ALA A 97 7.42 8.28 -10.45
N SER A 98 6.27 7.69 -10.16
CA SER A 98 5.80 6.46 -10.80
C SER A 98 5.58 6.65 -12.31
N MET A 99 4.96 7.76 -12.71
CA MET A 99 4.75 8.13 -14.10
C MET A 99 6.07 8.45 -14.81
N ALA A 100 7.02 9.08 -14.13
CA ALA A 100 8.35 9.34 -14.68
C ALA A 100 9.11 8.03 -14.95
N LEU A 101 9.07 7.06 -14.04
CA LEU A 101 9.66 5.73 -14.25
C LEU A 101 8.98 4.99 -15.42
N ALA A 102 7.65 5.03 -15.50
CA ALA A 102 6.89 4.44 -16.60
C ALA A 102 7.30 5.05 -17.97
N ARG A 103 7.49 6.39 -18.03
CA ARG A 103 8.01 7.04 -19.24
C ARG A 103 9.45 6.69 -19.54
N ALA A 104 10.30 6.60 -18.52
CA ALA A 104 11.69 6.19 -18.68
C ALA A 104 11.82 4.76 -19.20
N ALA A 105 10.85 3.89 -18.89
CA ALA A 105 10.74 2.54 -19.42
C ALA A 105 10.21 2.48 -20.88
N GLY A 106 9.99 3.64 -21.52
CA GLY A 106 9.59 3.72 -22.93
C GLY A 106 8.07 3.71 -23.19
N LEU A 107 7.22 3.62 -22.16
CA LEU A 107 5.77 3.51 -22.32
C LEU A 107 5.14 4.79 -22.84
N ASP A 108 4.22 4.72 -23.81
CA ASP A 108 3.61 5.91 -24.41
C ASP A 108 3.01 6.89 -23.40
N GLY A 109 3.13 8.20 -23.69
CA GLY A 109 2.69 9.26 -22.79
C GLY A 109 1.20 9.25 -22.47
N LEU A 110 0.36 8.84 -23.43
CA LEU A 110 -1.07 8.73 -23.24
C LEU A 110 -1.42 7.54 -22.35
N VAL A 111 -0.74 6.39 -22.55
CA VAL A 111 -0.90 5.19 -21.69
C VAL A 111 -0.55 5.52 -20.24
N VAL A 112 0.58 6.20 -20.00
CA VAL A 112 1.00 6.58 -18.64
C VAL A 112 0.03 7.59 -18.01
N ALA A 113 -0.46 8.56 -18.79
CA ALA A 113 -1.44 9.54 -18.31
C ALA A 113 -2.78 8.87 -17.95
N ALA A 114 -3.28 7.96 -18.81
CA ALA A 114 -4.46 7.17 -18.53
C ALA A 114 -4.27 6.35 -17.26
N ALA A 115 -3.19 5.57 -17.15
CA ALA A 115 -2.89 4.79 -15.94
C ALA A 115 -2.86 5.65 -14.67
N GLY A 116 -2.28 6.86 -14.75
CA GLY A 116 -2.30 7.82 -13.65
C GLY A 116 -3.71 8.27 -13.28
N LEU A 117 -4.58 8.55 -14.25
CA LEU A 117 -5.98 8.88 -13.98
C LEU A 117 -6.74 7.71 -13.35
N ALA A 118 -6.59 6.49 -13.85
CA ALA A 118 -7.21 5.32 -13.20
C ALA A 118 -6.70 5.11 -11.78
N TYR A 119 -5.41 5.33 -11.53
CA TYR A 119 -4.88 5.29 -10.17
C TYR A 119 -5.51 6.36 -9.26
N VAL A 120 -5.74 7.58 -9.76
CA VAL A 120 -6.39 8.65 -9.00
C VAL A 120 -7.84 8.29 -8.67
N PHE A 121 -8.56 7.73 -9.64
CA PHE A 121 -10.00 7.44 -9.57
C PHE A 121 -10.35 5.99 -9.22
N THR A 122 -9.38 5.14 -8.89
CA THR A 122 -9.68 3.79 -8.39
C THR A 122 -10.24 3.86 -6.96
N PRO A 123 -11.40 3.23 -6.66
CA PRO A 123 -12.00 3.26 -5.33
C PRO A 123 -11.08 2.77 -4.21
N MET A 124 -10.12 1.91 -4.54
CA MET A 124 -9.10 1.41 -3.62
C MET A 124 -8.33 2.55 -2.92
N MET A 125 -8.00 3.62 -3.63
CA MET A 125 -7.17 4.70 -3.10
C MET A 125 -7.94 5.71 -2.24
N PHE A 126 -9.27 5.79 -2.35
CA PHE A 126 -10.06 6.83 -1.66
C PHE A 126 -11.30 6.33 -0.89
N SER A 127 -11.61 5.03 -0.93
CA SER A 127 -12.74 4.48 -0.19
C SER A 127 -12.55 4.58 1.32
N LYS A 128 -13.46 5.30 1.99
CA LYS A 128 -13.57 5.38 3.46
C LYS A 128 -13.90 4.04 4.12
N VAL A 129 -14.41 3.08 3.35
CA VAL A 129 -15.08 1.89 3.87
C VAL A 129 -14.08 0.74 4.12
N ALA A 130 -12.82 0.81 3.67
CA ALA A 130 -11.77 -0.07 4.21
C ALA A 130 -10.32 0.21 3.78
N ILE A 131 -10.03 0.97 2.71
CA ILE A 131 -8.75 0.74 1.99
C ILE A 131 -7.85 1.98 1.85
N GLY A 132 -8.41 3.18 1.63
CA GLY A 132 -7.61 4.35 1.25
C GLY A 132 -6.80 4.97 2.40
N SER A 133 -5.46 4.92 2.33
CA SER A 133 -4.52 5.57 3.26
C SER A 133 -4.45 7.10 3.08
N THR A 134 -5.07 7.62 2.02
CA THR A 134 -4.88 8.99 1.51
C THR A 134 -5.81 10.01 2.19
N SER A 135 -6.98 9.55 2.64
CA SER A 135 -7.99 10.38 3.31
C SER A 135 -7.68 10.68 4.78
N HIS A 136 -6.66 10.02 5.33
CA HIS A 136 -6.24 10.08 6.72
C HIS A 136 -4.74 10.33 6.82
N PHE A 137 -4.30 11.00 7.88
CA PHE A 137 -2.87 11.06 8.18
C PHE A 137 -2.44 9.69 8.70
N THR A 138 -1.56 9.02 7.97
CA THR A 138 -1.00 7.71 8.32
C THR A 138 0.38 7.56 7.68
N THR A 139 1.31 6.92 8.38
CA THR A 139 2.65 6.65 7.82
C THR A 139 2.64 5.47 6.85
N ARG A 140 1.52 4.75 6.74
CA ARG A 140 1.34 3.65 5.79
C ARG A 140 1.51 4.08 4.33
N LEU A 141 0.99 5.24 3.95
CA LEU A 141 1.06 5.73 2.56
C LEU A 141 2.52 5.79 2.07
N TYR A 142 3.45 6.16 2.94
CA TYR A 142 4.87 6.26 2.60
C TYR A 142 5.48 4.91 2.26
N SER A 143 5.12 3.85 3.00
CA SER A 143 5.54 2.48 2.65
C SER A 143 4.84 1.96 1.40
N GLU A 144 3.57 2.30 1.19
CA GLU A 144 2.82 1.93 -0.03
C GLU A 144 3.46 2.54 -1.28
N LEU A 145 3.73 3.85 -1.27
CA LEU A 145 4.37 4.55 -2.39
C LEU A 145 5.80 4.06 -2.62
N SER A 146 6.59 3.86 -1.55
CA SER A 146 7.97 3.39 -1.68
C SER A 146 8.06 1.96 -2.19
N ALA A 147 7.16 1.07 -1.75
CA ALA A 147 7.07 -0.28 -2.30
C ALA A 147 6.61 -0.27 -3.76
N GLY A 148 5.69 0.63 -4.12
CA GLY A 148 5.27 0.82 -5.51
C GLY A 148 6.46 1.23 -6.38
N LEU A 149 7.24 2.22 -5.96
CA LEU A 149 8.46 2.64 -6.66
C LEU A 149 9.49 1.52 -6.74
N LEU A 150 9.69 0.75 -5.66
CA LEU A 150 10.60 -0.40 -5.66
C LEU A 150 10.20 -1.42 -6.73
N LEU A 151 8.91 -1.71 -6.85
CA LEU A 151 8.40 -2.66 -7.82
C LEU A 151 8.46 -2.11 -9.25
N LEU A 152 8.21 -0.80 -9.45
CA LEU A 152 8.42 -0.18 -10.77
C LEU A 152 9.90 -0.24 -11.19
N LEU A 153 10.84 0.02 -10.28
CA LEU A 153 12.27 -0.12 -10.58
C LEU A 153 12.66 -1.56 -10.93
N ALA A 154 11.99 -2.57 -10.35
CA ALA A 154 12.34 -3.97 -10.51
C ALA A 154 11.69 -4.65 -11.72
N PHE A 155 10.48 -4.23 -12.07
CA PHE A 155 9.66 -4.92 -13.05
C PHE A 155 9.44 -4.13 -14.35
N LEU A 156 9.67 -2.81 -14.37
CA LEU A 156 9.66 -2.08 -15.63
C LEU A 156 10.96 -2.32 -16.44
N PRO A 157 10.88 -2.35 -17.77
CA PRO A 157 12.04 -2.47 -18.65
C PRO A 157 12.80 -1.13 -18.75
N LEU A 158 13.36 -0.67 -17.63
CA LEU A 158 14.13 0.57 -17.58
C LEU A 158 15.44 0.41 -18.38
N PRO A 159 15.91 1.46 -19.09
CA PRO A 159 17.16 1.45 -19.86
C PRO A 159 18.39 1.58 -18.95
N LEU A 160 18.41 0.86 -17.83
CA LEU A 160 19.46 0.87 -16.81
C LEU A 160 19.93 -0.57 -16.57
N SER A 161 21.23 -0.75 -16.35
CA SER A 161 21.74 -2.07 -15.98
C SER A 161 21.23 -2.47 -14.59
N GLY A 162 21.03 -3.77 -14.37
CA GLY A 162 20.60 -4.29 -13.07
C GLY A 162 21.51 -3.86 -11.92
N ALA A 163 22.82 -3.75 -12.16
CA ALA A 163 23.79 -3.29 -11.17
C ALA A 163 23.53 -1.85 -10.68
N VAL A 164 23.15 -0.94 -11.59
CA VAL A 164 22.82 0.45 -11.24
C VAL A 164 21.54 0.51 -10.41
N LEU A 165 20.59 -0.38 -10.69
CA LEU A 165 19.31 -0.44 -9.97
C LEU A 165 19.42 -0.98 -8.54
N VAL A 166 20.47 -1.74 -8.20
CA VAL A 166 20.65 -2.34 -6.86
C VAL A 166 20.64 -1.27 -5.76
N LEU A 167 21.38 -0.17 -5.93
CA LEU A 167 21.51 0.87 -4.91
C LEU A 167 20.17 1.58 -4.59
N PRO A 168 19.42 2.14 -5.56
CA PRO A 168 18.14 2.76 -5.26
C PRO A 168 17.12 1.74 -4.71
N MET A 169 17.15 0.49 -5.17
CA MET A 169 16.33 -0.57 -4.59
C MET A 169 16.69 -0.84 -3.12
N ALA A 170 17.98 -0.93 -2.79
CA ALA A 170 18.44 -1.13 -1.41
C ALA A 170 18.02 0.03 -0.50
N VAL A 171 18.11 1.28 -0.98
CA VAL A 171 17.65 2.47 -0.26
C VAL A 171 16.15 2.41 0.01
N LEU A 172 15.34 2.05 -1.00
CA LEU A 172 13.89 1.90 -0.83
C LEU A 172 13.54 0.76 0.13
N VAL A 173 14.20 -0.40 0.02
CA VAL A 173 13.99 -1.53 0.93
C VAL A 173 14.30 -1.12 2.37
N ALA A 174 15.45 -0.47 2.60
CA ALA A 174 15.83 0.02 3.92
C ALA A 174 14.79 1.02 4.46
N TYR A 175 14.35 1.96 3.63
CA TYR A 175 13.31 2.91 4.00
C TYR A 175 11.99 2.23 4.39
N ILE A 176 11.50 1.30 3.56
CA ILE A 176 10.24 0.57 3.78
C ILE A 176 10.29 -0.18 5.11
N VAL A 177 11.37 -0.91 5.33
CA VAL A 177 11.66 -1.68 6.55
C VAL A 177 11.65 -0.82 7.81
N LEU A 178 12.30 0.35 7.74
CA LEU A 178 12.47 1.25 8.88
C LEU A 178 11.24 2.13 9.15
N SER A 179 10.30 2.19 8.21
CA SER A 179 9.15 3.11 8.23
C SER A 179 7.83 2.46 8.63
N SER A 180 7.64 1.16 8.35
CA SER A 180 6.33 0.53 8.49
C SER A 180 6.39 -0.98 8.69
N LYS A 181 5.61 -1.48 9.65
CA LYS A 181 5.41 -2.93 9.83
C LYS A 181 4.75 -3.58 8.61
N PHE A 182 3.82 -2.88 7.96
CA PHE A 182 3.14 -3.38 6.76
C PHE A 182 4.09 -3.37 5.57
N GLY A 183 4.99 -2.39 5.52
CA GLY A 183 6.08 -2.36 4.55
C GLY A 183 6.99 -3.59 4.66
N LEU A 184 7.43 -3.93 5.89
CA LEU A 184 8.19 -5.15 6.14
C LEU A 184 7.44 -6.41 5.70
N GLN A 185 6.16 -6.53 6.07
CA GLN A 185 5.32 -7.66 5.66
C GLN A 185 5.20 -7.75 4.14
N MET A 186 4.98 -6.62 3.45
CA MET A 186 4.93 -6.58 1.98
C MET A 186 6.24 -7.05 1.36
N VAL A 187 7.38 -6.61 1.90
CA VAL A 187 8.70 -7.02 1.42
C VAL A 187 8.92 -8.53 1.58
N LEU A 188 8.61 -9.07 2.76
CA LEU A 188 8.87 -10.48 3.08
C LEU A 188 7.87 -11.43 2.41
N LEU A 189 6.59 -11.06 2.35
CA LEU A 189 5.53 -11.95 1.88
C LEU A 189 5.29 -11.83 0.38
N VAL A 190 5.52 -10.67 -0.22
CA VAL A 190 5.21 -10.44 -1.64
C VAL A 190 6.47 -10.18 -2.45
N VAL A 191 7.27 -9.17 -2.09
CA VAL A 191 8.40 -8.74 -2.92
C VAL A 191 9.48 -9.82 -3.02
N LEU A 192 9.88 -10.42 -1.90
CA LEU A 192 10.92 -11.45 -1.87
C LEU A 192 10.50 -12.72 -2.64
N PRO A 193 9.32 -13.34 -2.40
CA PRO A 193 8.91 -14.50 -3.18
C PRO A 193 8.73 -14.18 -4.66
N ALA A 194 8.19 -13.00 -5.01
CA ALA A 194 8.09 -12.56 -6.39
C ALA A 194 9.48 -12.41 -7.04
N ALA A 195 10.46 -11.84 -6.35
CA ALA A 195 11.83 -11.69 -6.84
C ALA A 195 12.51 -13.04 -7.11
N LEU A 196 12.29 -14.02 -6.23
CA LEU A 196 12.83 -15.38 -6.36
C LEU A 196 12.18 -16.12 -7.52
N LEU A 197 10.84 -16.10 -7.62
CA LEU A 197 10.10 -16.76 -8.69
C LEU A 197 10.34 -16.13 -10.07
N ALA A 198 10.44 -14.80 -10.12
CA ALA A 198 10.75 -14.06 -11.34
C ALA A 198 12.24 -14.06 -11.70
N TRP A 199 13.09 -14.65 -10.85
CA TRP A 199 14.55 -14.62 -10.96
C TRP A 199 15.11 -13.22 -11.27
N LYS A 200 14.80 -12.24 -10.41
CA LYS A 200 15.26 -10.84 -10.54
C LYS A 200 16.47 -10.59 -9.63
N PRO A 201 17.72 -10.91 -10.04
CA PRO A 201 18.90 -10.85 -9.17
C PRO A 201 19.20 -9.45 -8.63
N ALA A 202 18.95 -8.39 -9.42
CA ALA A 202 19.13 -7.01 -8.96
C ALA A 202 18.20 -6.68 -7.79
N LEU A 203 16.93 -7.12 -7.83
CA LEU A 203 15.99 -6.94 -6.73
C LEU A 203 16.40 -7.78 -5.51
N ILE A 204 16.87 -9.01 -5.70
CA ILE A 204 17.37 -9.86 -4.61
C ILE A 204 18.58 -9.20 -3.92
N ALA A 205 19.55 -8.71 -4.69
CA ALA A 205 20.71 -7.98 -4.17
C ALA A 205 20.28 -6.70 -3.43
N GLY A 206 19.34 -5.93 -4.01
CA GLY A 206 18.74 -4.77 -3.38
C GLY A 206 18.06 -5.10 -2.05
N LEU A 207 17.32 -6.21 -1.98
CA LEU A 207 16.72 -6.70 -0.75
C LEU A 207 17.79 -6.99 0.31
N VAL A 208 18.80 -7.80 -0.01
CA VAL A 208 19.88 -8.16 0.93
C VAL A 208 20.60 -6.91 1.45
N LEU A 209 21.03 -6.01 0.55
CA LEU A 209 21.74 -4.79 0.93
C LEU A 209 20.84 -3.81 1.69
N GLY A 210 19.55 -3.71 1.34
CA GLY A 210 18.60 -2.86 2.05
C GLY A 210 18.32 -3.35 3.47
N PHE A 211 18.17 -4.66 3.67
CA PHE A 211 18.05 -5.28 4.98
C PHE A 211 19.32 -5.07 5.82
N ALA A 212 20.50 -5.36 5.24
CA ALA A 212 21.79 -5.15 5.91
C ALA A 212 21.99 -3.67 6.28
N GLY A 213 21.68 -2.76 5.35
CA GLY A 213 21.73 -1.31 5.57
C GLY A 213 20.78 -0.85 6.68
N ALA A 214 19.55 -1.34 6.71
CA ALA A 214 18.61 -1.03 7.78
C ALA A 214 19.11 -1.49 9.16
N VAL A 215 19.72 -2.68 9.23
CA VAL A 215 20.33 -3.18 10.46
C VAL A 215 21.54 -2.35 10.87
N ALA A 216 22.43 -2.03 9.93
CA ALA A 216 23.63 -1.24 10.19
C ALA A 216 23.31 0.18 10.65
N VAL A 217 22.44 0.89 9.92
CA VAL A 217 22.04 2.28 10.23
C VAL A 217 21.30 2.37 11.56
N SER A 218 20.50 1.34 11.90
CA SER A 218 19.81 1.28 13.21
C SER A 218 20.66 0.69 14.34
N GLN A 219 21.92 0.29 14.08
CA GLN A 219 22.79 -0.40 15.03
C GLN A 219 22.11 -1.63 15.67
N GLY A 220 21.34 -2.38 14.86
CA GLY A 220 20.57 -3.54 15.31
C GLY A 220 19.28 -3.21 16.07
N GLY A 221 18.95 -1.94 16.31
CA GLY A 221 17.72 -1.52 16.98
C GLY A 221 16.46 -2.02 16.26
N ILE A 222 16.46 -2.06 14.92
CA ILE A 222 15.33 -2.57 14.14
C ILE A 222 15.02 -4.06 14.42
N LEU A 223 16.02 -4.87 14.74
CA LEU A 223 15.84 -6.29 15.05
C LEU A 223 15.02 -6.47 16.34
N LYS A 224 15.21 -5.58 17.32
CA LYS A 224 14.40 -5.56 18.56
C LYS A 224 12.95 -5.24 18.23
N THR A 225 12.72 -4.19 17.44
CA THR A 225 11.39 -3.80 16.97
C THR A 225 10.68 -4.95 16.25
N TRP A 226 11.36 -5.66 15.34
CA TRP A 226 10.77 -6.80 14.64
C TRP A 226 10.45 -7.98 15.56
N ARG A 227 11.34 -8.27 16.52
CA ARG A 227 11.09 -9.31 17.52
C ARG A 227 9.85 -8.99 18.36
N GLU A 228 9.68 -7.74 18.77
CA GLU A 228 8.49 -7.29 19.50
C GLU A 228 7.23 -7.37 18.65
N GLN A 229 7.30 -6.95 17.38
CA GLN A 229 6.20 -7.11 16.44
C GLN A 229 5.81 -8.58 16.23
N GLY A 230 6.78 -9.48 16.09
CA GLY A 230 6.54 -10.92 15.99
C GLY A 230 5.85 -11.47 17.23
N ARG A 231 6.32 -11.10 18.43
CA ARG A 231 5.67 -11.48 19.71
C ARG A 231 4.25 -10.96 19.80
N HIS A 232 4.02 -9.71 19.42
CA HIS A 232 2.70 -9.11 19.38
C HIS A 232 1.77 -9.85 18.40
N LEU A 233 2.25 -10.20 17.20
CA LEU A 233 1.46 -10.96 16.22
C LEU A 233 1.09 -12.36 16.74
N LEU A 234 2.01 -13.04 17.43
CA LEU A 234 1.73 -14.34 18.05
C LEU A 234 0.70 -14.24 19.19
N TRP A 235 0.81 -13.23 20.05
CA TRP A 235 -0.20 -12.95 21.07
C TRP A 235 -1.56 -12.65 20.43
N TYR A 236 -1.57 -11.78 19.42
CA TYR A 236 -2.78 -11.37 18.70
C TYR A 236 -3.44 -12.55 17.97
N LEU A 237 -2.66 -13.52 17.50
CA LEU A 237 -3.16 -14.81 16.98
C LEU A 237 -3.88 -15.60 18.04
N GLY A 238 -3.29 -15.73 19.22
CA GLY A 238 -3.89 -16.43 20.35
C GLY A 238 -5.25 -15.85 20.72
N GLU A 239 -5.36 -14.52 20.79
CA GLU A 239 -6.63 -13.87 21.13
C GLU A 239 -7.65 -13.88 19.97
N THR A 240 -7.19 -13.79 18.72
CA THR A 240 -8.05 -13.96 17.53
C THR A 240 -8.65 -15.36 17.48
N ARG A 241 -7.85 -16.41 17.73
CA ARG A 241 -8.34 -17.80 17.79
C ARG A 241 -9.36 -18.05 18.91
N LYS A 242 -9.29 -17.27 20.00
CA LYS A 242 -10.28 -17.27 21.09
C LYS A 242 -11.55 -16.47 20.75
N GLY A 243 -11.64 -15.87 19.55
CA GLY A 243 -12.79 -15.07 19.13
C GLY A 243 -12.91 -13.71 19.83
N LYS A 244 -11.88 -13.27 20.57
CA LYS A 244 -11.92 -12.03 21.36
C LYS A 244 -11.62 -10.78 20.53
N MET A 245 -10.99 -10.96 19.37
CA MET A 245 -10.61 -9.85 18.50
C MET A 245 -11.71 -9.54 17.49
N PRO A 246 -12.02 -8.26 17.21
CA PRO A 246 -13.06 -7.87 16.25
C PRO A 246 -12.86 -8.45 14.84
N ILE A 247 -11.61 -8.75 14.47
CA ILE A 247 -11.27 -9.30 13.15
C ILE A 247 -11.58 -10.80 13.01
N ALA A 248 -11.86 -11.52 14.09
CA ALA A 248 -12.02 -12.98 14.07
C ALA A 248 -13.18 -13.44 13.16
N ASP A 249 -14.22 -12.61 13.00
CA ASP A 249 -15.42 -12.90 12.19
C ASP A 249 -15.46 -12.10 10.87
N ARG A 250 -14.33 -11.53 10.42
CA ARG A 250 -14.30 -10.62 9.26
C ARG A 250 -14.88 -11.23 7.98
N ASN A 251 -14.50 -12.48 7.70
CA ASN A 251 -14.98 -13.22 6.53
C ASN A 251 -16.11 -14.21 6.88
N GLY A 252 -16.72 -14.07 8.06
CA GLY A 252 -17.82 -14.93 8.49
C GLY A 252 -19.14 -14.63 7.80
N LEU A 253 -20.07 -15.59 7.86
CA LEU A 253 -21.41 -15.46 7.28
C LEU A 253 -22.40 -14.74 8.20
N ALA A 254 -22.03 -14.48 9.46
CA ALA A 254 -22.93 -13.87 10.45
C ALA A 254 -23.44 -12.48 10.03
N PRO A 255 -22.63 -11.57 9.45
CA PRO A 255 -23.13 -10.29 8.94
C PRO A 255 -24.21 -10.44 7.86
N PHE A 256 -24.08 -11.44 6.98
CA PHE A 256 -25.07 -11.71 5.93
C PHE A 256 -26.37 -12.24 6.51
N ARG A 257 -26.30 -13.16 7.48
CA ARG A 257 -27.50 -13.64 8.20
C ARG A 257 -28.26 -12.49 8.87
N LYS A 258 -27.52 -11.57 9.52
CA LYS A 258 -28.11 -10.36 10.11
C LYS A 258 -28.74 -9.43 9.06
N ALA A 259 -28.11 -9.32 7.89
CA ALA A 259 -28.67 -8.55 6.78
C ALA A 259 -30.01 -9.13 6.30
N PHE A 260 -30.10 -10.44 6.11
CA PHE A 260 -31.34 -11.09 5.65
C PHE A 260 -32.47 -11.09 6.68
N ALA A 261 -32.13 -11.05 7.97
CA ALA A 261 -33.08 -10.98 9.07
C ALA A 261 -33.67 -9.57 9.32
N ALA A 262 -33.21 -8.53 8.62
CA ALA A 262 -33.72 -7.18 8.80
C ALA A 262 -35.21 -7.07 8.40
N PRO A 263 -36.03 -6.29 9.12
CA PRO A 263 -37.48 -6.25 8.93
C PRO A 263 -37.92 -5.65 7.58
N SER A 264 -37.20 -4.65 7.07
CA SER A 264 -37.56 -3.97 5.82
C SER A 264 -36.62 -4.31 4.67
N LEU A 265 -37.12 -4.32 3.43
CA LEU A 265 -36.28 -4.52 2.23
C LEU A 265 -35.15 -3.50 2.13
N LYS A 266 -35.43 -2.24 2.51
CA LYS A 266 -34.43 -1.16 2.55
C LYS A 266 -33.28 -1.49 3.49
N GLU A 267 -33.58 -1.94 4.71
CA GLU A 267 -32.55 -2.33 5.68
C GLU A 267 -31.79 -3.58 5.23
N LYS A 268 -32.47 -4.56 4.63
CA LYS A 268 -31.81 -5.74 4.05
C LYS A 268 -30.78 -5.32 3.01
N ILE A 269 -31.15 -4.43 2.07
CA ILE A 269 -30.26 -3.93 1.02
C ILE A 269 -29.08 -3.17 1.64
N VAL A 270 -29.32 -2.27 2.60
CA VAL A 270 -28.26 -1.48 3.25
C VAL A 270 -27.29 -2.40 4.01
N HIS A 271 -27.80 -3.33 4.83
CA HIS A 271 -26.98 -4.24 5.61
C HIS A 271 -26.22 -5.22 4.71
N PHE A 272 -26.84 -5.72 3.65
CA PHE A 272 -26.20 -6.61 2.69
C PHE A 272 -25.10 -5.88 1.93
N GLY A 273 -25.37 -4.66 1.45
CA GLY A 273 -24.37 -3.80 0.82
C GLY A 273 -23.18 -3.50 1.75
N PHE A 274 -23.45 -3.23 3.03
CA PHE A 274 -22.39 -3.02 4.02
C PHE A 274 -21.60 -4.30 4.32
N ALA A 275 -22.26 -5.46 4.40
CA ALA A 275 -21.58 -6.74 4.59
C ALA A 275 -20.67 -7.06 3.39
N LEU A 276 -21.17 -6.84 2.18
CA LEU A 276 -20.48 -7.10 0.91
C LEU A 276 -19.31 -6.14 0.68
N ALA A 277 -19.52 -4.83 0.84
CA ALA A 277 -18.49 -3.84 0.55
C ALA A 277 -17.55 -3.57 1.74
N GLY A 278 -18.03 -3.72 2.97
CA GLY A 278 -17.34 -3.24 4.17
C GLY A 278 -16.81 -4.29 5.13
N ARG A 279 -17.34 -5.52 5.12
CA ARG A 279 -16.89 -6.57 6.05
C ARG A 279 -16.18 -7.73 5.36
N ASN A 280 -16.74 -8.25 4.28
CA ASN A 280 -16.15 -9.36 3.56
C ASN A 280 -15.04 -8.87 2.62
N SER A 281 -13.84 -9.37 2.83
CA SER A 281 -12.65 -8.91 2.10
C SER A 281 -12.70 -9.32 0.63
N PHE A 282 -13.15 -10.55 0.34
CA PHE A 282 -13.26 -11.07 -1.03
C PHE A 282 -14.21 -10.25 -1.91
N SER A 283 -15.42 -9.99 -1.44
CA SER A 283 -16.36 -9.13 -2.17
C SER A 283 -15.93 -7.67 -2.16
N GLY A 284 -15.26 -7.23 -1.09
CA GLY A 284 -14.62 -5.92 -1.01
C GLY A 284 -13.60 -5.70 -2.12
N LEU A 285 -12.77 -6.70 -2.42
CA LEU A 285 -11.81 -6.65 -3.52
C LEU A 285 -12.49 -6.50 -4.88
N VAL A 286 -13.52 -7.31 -5.14
CA VAL A 286 -14.28 -7.26 -6.41
C VAL A 286 -14.89 -5.88 -6.63
N LEU A 287 -15.50 -5.32 -5.60
CA LEU A 287 -16.20 -4.04 -5.70
C LEU A 287 -15.25 -2.83 -5.74
N LYS A 288 -14.12 -2.90 -5.04
CA LYS A 288 -13.23 -1.75 -4.85
C LYS A 288 -12.02 -1.77 -5.78
N PHE A 289 -11.65 -2.93 -6.30
CA PHE A 289 -10.50 -3.07 -7.18
C PHE A 289 -10.73 -4.03 -8.36
N PRO A 290 -11.77 -3.78 -9.18
CA PRO A 290 -12.05 -4.56 -10.38
C PRO A 290 -10.87 -4.64 -11.34
N VAL A 291 -10.02 -3.60 -11.40
CA VAL A 291 -8.79 -3.58 -12.22
C VAL A 291 -7.83 -4.70 -11.85
N ALA A 292 -7.70 -5.03 -10.57
CA ALA A 292 -6.81 -6.11 -10.15
C ALA A 292 -7.34 -7.48 -10.56
N ILE A 293 -8.66 -7.68 -10.47
CA ILE A 293 -9.29 -8.91 -10.95
C ILE A 293 -9.13 -9.02 -12.46
N ALA A 294 -9.39 -7.94 -13.19
CA ALA A 294 -9.17 -7.89 -14.62
C ALA A 294 -7.71 -8.23 -14.94
N ALA A 295 -6.74 -7.55 -14.33
CA ALA A 295 -5.32 -7.87 -14.50
C ALA A 295 -5.03 -9.35 -14.24
N ALA A 296 -5.51 -9.93 -13.14
CA ALA A 296 -5.31 -11.35 -12.84
C ALA A 296 -5.92 -12.30 -13.88
N LEU A 297 -7.13 -12.04 -14.36
CA LEU A 297 -7.79 -12.85 -15.39
C LEU A 297 -7.05 -12.79 -16.73
N LEU A 298 -6.47 -11.63 -17.05
CA LEU A 298 -5.73 -11.41 -18.28
C LEU A 298 -4.36 -12.06 -18.28
N VAL A 299 -3.73 -12.07 -17.11
CA VAL A 299 -2.52 -12.85 -16.85
C VAL A 299 -2.82 -14.33 -17.01
N TRP A 300 -3.92 -14.81 -16.41
CA TRP A 300 -4.32 -16.20 -16.45
C TRP A 300 -4.66 -16.69 -17.86
N SER A 301 -5.28 -15.85 -18.69
CA SER A 301 -5.65 -16.23 -20.05
C SER A 301 -4.45 -16.30 -21.01
N GLY A 302 -3.26 -15.88 -20.59
CA GLY A 302 -2.08 -15.77 -21.46
C GLY A 302 -2.25 -14.73 -22.58
N ALA A 303 -3.31 -13.92 -22.53
CA ALA A 303 -3.63 -12.91 -23.55
C ALA A 303 -2.81 -11.63 -23.37
N ALA A 304 -2.17 -11.46 -22.22
CA ALA A 304 -1.31 -10.33 -21.94
C ALA A 304 0.01 -10.45 -22.72
N SER A 305 0.15 -9.62 -23.76
CA SER A 305 1.40 -9.39 -24.47
C SER A 305 1.68 -7.88 -24.46
N GLY A 306 2.88 -7.50 -24.04
CA GLY A 306 3.27 -6.09 -23.91
C GLY A 306 4.61 -5.92 -23.18
N PRO A 307 5.27 -4.76 -23.33
CA PRO A 307 6.55 -4.47 -22.66
C PRO A 307 6.51 -4.60 -21.13
N VAL A 308 5.38 -4.32 -20.47
CA VAL A 308 5.26 -4.46 -19.00
C VAL A 308 4.74 -5.84 -18.60
N ALA A 309 3.95 -6.51 -19.43
CA ALA A 309 3.38 -7.81 -19.15
C ALA A 309 4.41 -8.94 -19.39
N ASP A 310 5.48 -8.96 -18.59
CA ASP A 310 6.50 -10.02 -18.59
C ASP A 310 6.19 -11.14 -17.56
N ASN A 311 6.92 -12.26 -17.67
CA ASN A 311 6.83 -13.37 -16.72
C ASN A 311 7.11 -12.96 -15.27
N GLY A 312 7.88 -11.90 -15.06
CA GLY A 312 8.17 -11.37 -13.73
C GLY A 312 6.96 -10.69 -13.11
N VAL A 313 6.25 -9.85 -13.86
CA VAL A 313 5.01 -9.21 -13.43
C VAL A 313 3.94 -10.28 -13.16
N PHE A 314 3.88 -11.34 -13.96
CA PHE A 314 3.00 -12.48 -13.70
C PHE A 314 3.34 -13.19 -12.39
N ALA A 315 4.62 -13.44 -12.11
CA ALA A 315 5.05 -13.99 -10.83
C ALA A 315 4.66 -13.07 -9.66
N LEU A 316 4.84 -11.76 -9.80
CA LEU A 316 4.45 -10.77 -8.79
C LEU A 316 2.95 -10.79 -8.50
N LEU A 317 2.12 -10.73 -9.55
CA LEU A 317 0.67 -10.78 -9.40
C LEU A 317 0.23 -12.11 -8.77
N GLY A 318 0.76 -13.24 -9.27
CA GLY A 318 0.47 -14.56 -8.72
C GLY A 318 0.79 -14.66 -7.22
N VAL A 319 1.97 -14.21 -6.81
CA VAL A 319 2.36 -14.16 -5.39
C VAL A 319 1.43 -13.26 -4.59
N ALA A 320 1.14 -12.06 -5.08
CA ALA A 320 0.33 -11.11 -4.33
C ALA A 320 -1.12 -11.60 -4.14
N PHE A 321 -1.72 -12.21 -5.16
CA PHE A 321 -3.04 -12.83 -5.05
C PHE A 321 -3.06 -14.08 -4.18
N PHE A 322 -1.99 -14.88 -4.22
CA PHE A 322 -1.82 -16.00 -3.30
C PHE A 322 -1.75 -15.52 -1.84
N VAL A 323 -0.89 -14.52 -1.56
CA VAL A 323 -0.79 -13.90 -0.22
C VAL A 323 -2.11 -13.28 0.19
N TYR A 324 -2.82 -12.60 -0.72
CA TYR A 324 -4.15 -12.07 -0.47
C TYR A 324 -5.13 -13.17 -0.02
N GLY A 325 -5.15 -14.32 -0.69
CA GLY A 325 -5.97 -15.47 -0.31
C GLY A 325 -5.57 -16.03 1.06
N VAL A 326 -4.28 -16.22 1.30
CA VAL A 326 -3.75 -16.75 2.56
C VAL A 326 -4.06 -15.83 3.74
N VAL A 327 -3.80 -14.53 3.63
CA VAL A 327 -4.06 -13.54 4.70
C VAL A 327 -5.54 -13.45 5.04
N ASN A 328 -6.44 -13.74 4.10
CA ASN A 328 -7.87 -13.77 4.35
C ASN A 328 -8.37 -15.01 5.11
N THR A 329 -7.50 -15.97 5.40
CA THR A 329 -7.85 -17.11 6.27
C THR A 329 -7.83 -16.70 7.75
N THR A 330 -8.61 -17.40 8.58
CA THR A 330 -8.70 -17.13 10.03
C THR A 330 -7.33 -17.19 10.74
N VAL A 331 -6.39 -17.99 10.22
CA VAL A 331 -5.05 -18.13 10.83
C VAL A 331 -4.16 -16.93 10.53
N PHE A 332 -4.21 -16.41 9.30
CA PHE A 332 -3.28 -15.37 8.84
C PHE A 332 -3.88 -13.96 8.82
N ILE A 333 -5.15 -13.80 9.19
CA ILE A 333 -5.82 -12.48 9.31
C ILE A 333 -5.12 -11.50 10.26
N ILE A 334 -4.31 -12.03 11.19
CA ILE A 334 -3.43 -11.23 12.06
C ILE A 334 -2.39 -10.40 11.31
N LEU A 335 -2.06 -10.80 10.07
CA LEU A 335 -1.13 -10.09 9.20
C LEU A 335 -1.76 -8.82 8.60
N GLY A 336 -3.00 -8.52 8.97
CA GLY A 336 -3.71 -7.28 8.65
C GLY A 336 -4.73 -7.45 7.53
N GLU A 337 -5.02 -6.35 6.85
CA GLU A 337 -5.95 -6.34 5.73
C GLU A 337 -5.24 -6.78 4.46
N ALA A 338 -5.72 -7.88 3.88
CA ALA A 338 -5.16 -8.48 2.67
C ALA A 338 -5.15 -7.48 1.48
N GLU A 339 -6.15 -6.61 1.42
CA GLU A 339 -6.29 -5.55 0.40
C GLU A 339 -5.10 -4.58 0.44
N ARG A 340 -4.50 -4.37 1.61
CA ARG A 340 -3.35 -3.46 1.76
C ARG A 340 -2.14 -3.94 0.99
N TYR A 341 -1.94 -5.24 0.84
CA TYR A 341 -0.81 -5.76 0.05
C TYR A 341 -0.96 -5.34 -1.41
N LEU A 342 -2.18 -5.36 -1.95
CA LEU A 342 -2.47 -4.92 -3.31
C LEU A 342 -2.30 -3.40 -3.50
N ASN A 343 -2.57 -2.59 -2.46
CA ASN A 343 -2.30 -1.15 -2.50
C ASN A 343 -0.83 -0.81 -2.78
N HIS A 344 0.12 -1.61 -2.26
CA HIS A 344 1.56 -1.33 -2.38
C HIS A 344 2.06 -1.37 -3.82
N PHE A 345 1.28 -1.89 -4.76
CA PHE A 345 1.64 -1.93 -6.18
C PHE A 345 0.45 -1.59 -7.09
N ALA A 346 -0.51 -0.84 -6.54
CA ALA A 346 -1.70 -0.36 -7.22
C ALA A 346 -1.42 0.27 -8.58
N PHE A 347 -0.44 1.18 -8.64
CA PHE A 347 -0.09 1.86 -9.88
C PHE A 347 0.46 0.88 -10.93
N LEU A 348 1.27 -0.10 -10.54
CA LEU A 348 1.79 -1.11 -11.47
C LEU A 348 0.66 -1.99 -12.04
N ILE A 349 -0.30 -2.43 -11.21
CA ILE A 349 -1.49 -3.17 -11.67
C ILE A 349 -2.24 -2.35 -12.72
N VAL A 350 -2.53 -1.10 -12.39
CA VAL A 350 -3.28 -0.20 -13.28
C VAL A 350 -2.49 0.05 -14.57
N LEU A 351 -1.18 0.24 -14.49
CA LEU A 351 -0.31 0.46 -15.63
C LEU A 351 -0.32 -0.73 -16.59
N VAL A 352 -0.14 -1.97 -16.09
CA VAL A 352 -0.21 -3.21 -16.88
C VAL A 352 -1.57 -3.33 -17.59
N PHE A 353 -2.64 -3.10 -16.83
CA PHE A 353 -3.99 -3.15 -17.38
C PHE A 353 -4.22 -2.10 -18.47
N THR A 354 -3.70 -0.88 -18.27
CA THR A 354 -3.83 0.24 -19.22
C THR A 354 -3.06 0.00 -20.50
N GLU A 355 -1.80 -0.38 -20.39
CA GLU A 355 -0.95 -0.69 -21.55
C GLU A 355 -1.64 -1.72 -22.44
N TRP A 356 -2.14 -2.78 -21.82
CA TRP A 356 -2.80 -3.84 -22.56
C TRP A 356 -4.14 -3.39 -23.17
N ALA A 357 -4.94 -2.60 -22.46
CA ALA A 357 -6.18 -2.07 -23.00
C ALA A 357 -5.97 -1.19 -24.24
N PHE A 358 -4.88 -0.43 -24.27
CA PHE A 358 -4.48 0.38 -25.42
C PHE A 358 -3.86 -0.47 -26.54
N ALA A 359 -3.11 -1.52 -26.22
CA ALA A 359 -2.49 -2.41 -27.21
C ALA A 359 -3.51 -3.36 -27.89
N GLY A 360 -4.49 -3.88 -27.13
CA GLY A 360 -5.42 -4.90 -27.59
C GLY A 360 -6.69 -4.37 -28.27
N GLY A 361 -6.95 -3.06 -28.27
CA GLY A 361 -8.09 -2.39 -28.91
C GLY A 361 -9.49 -2.70 -28.33
N GLY A 362 -9.71 -3.89 -27.76
CA GLY A 362 -11.01 -4.39 -27.30
C GLY A 362 -11.38 -4.04 -25.85
N LEU A 363 -10.44 -3.60 -25.01
CA LEU A 363 -10.70 -3.32 -23.58
C LEU A 363 -10.82 -1.86 -23.23
N ILE A 364 -10.82 -0.99 -24.23
CA ILE A 364 -11.20 0.40 -24.03
C ILE A 364 -12.60 0.48 -23.39
N TRP A 365 -13.49 -0.47 -23.70
CA TRP A 365 -14.82 -0.59 -23.09
C TRP A 365 -14.80 -0.96 -21.60
N PHE A 366 -13.84 -1.80 -21.17
CA PHE A 366 -13.65 -2.10 -19.74
C PHE A 366 -13.04 -0.91 -19.01
N TRP A 367 -12.18 -0.16 -19.70
CA TRP A 367 -11.63 1.11 -19.25
C TRP A 367 -12.68 2.21 -19.11
N LEU A 368 -13.67 2.26 -20.02
CA LEU A 368 -14.81 3.18 -19.97
C LEU A 368 -15.87 2.77 -18.93
N ALA A 369 -15.86 1.51 -18.48
CA ALA A 369 -16.77 0.97 -17.48
C ALA A 369 -16.24 1.04 -16.04
N LEU A 370 -14.94 1.31 -15.86
CA LEU A 370 -14.28 1.65 -14.58
C LEU A 370 -14.54 3.11 -14.21
#